data_AF-N8X0X6-F1
#
_entry.id   AF-N8X0X6-F1
#
_cell.length_a   1.000
_cell.length_b   1.000
_cell.length_c   1.000
_cell.angle_alpha   90.00
_cell.angle_beta   90.00
_cell.angle_gamma   90.00
#
_symmetry.space_group_name_H-M   'P 1'
#
loop_
_entity.id
_entity.type
_entity.pdbx_description
1 polymer ?
#
loop_
_entity_poly.entity_id
_entity_poly.type
_entity_poly.pdbx_seq_one_letter_code
_entity_poly.pdbx_strand_id
1 'polypeptide(L)' 'MLVSMSDKELKRLSVLQEICDQRITQSQAAQLLHISERQI' A
#
# COMPACT_ATOMS: atom_id res chain seq x y z
N MET A 1 -22.92 5.70 4.33
CA MET A 1 -21.66 6.43 4.59
C MET A 1 -20.82 6.35 3.33
N LEU A 2 -20.68 7.46 2.58
CA LEU A 2 -19.70 7.53 1.50
C LEU A 2 -18.35 7.76 2.18
N VAL A 3 -17.52 6.71 2.25
CA VAL A 3 -16.15 6.83 2.74
C VAL A 3 -15.36 7.52 1.64
N SER A 4 -15.30 8.85 1.68
CA SER A 4 -14.36 9.61 0.87
C SER A 4 -12.96 9.37 1.42
N MET A 5 -12.34 8.26 1.01
CA MET A 5 -10.93 8.03 1.25
C MET A 5 -10.14 9.06 0.46
N SER A 6 -9.30 9.82 1.15
CA SER A 6 -8.33 10.69 0.49
C SER A 6 -7.43 9.85 -0.43
N ASP A 7 -6.98 10.42 -1.55
CA ASP A 7 -6.14 9.72 -2.54
C ASP A 7 -4.94 9.00 -1.92
N LYS A 8 -4.40 9.54 -0.82
CA LYS A 8 -3.32 8.94 -0.04
C LYS A 8 -3.69 7.58 0.57
N GLU A 9 -4.91 7.44 1.08
CA GLU A 9 -5.43 6.20 1.66
C GLU A 9 -5.74 5.17 0.57
N LEU A 10 -6.32 5.61 -0.54
CA LEU A 10 -6.55 4.78 -1.74
C LEU A 10 -5.26 4.22 -2.32
N LYS A 11 -4.21 5.05 -2.40
CA LYS A 11 -2.89 4.64 -2.85
C LYS A 11 -2.29 3.61 -1.91
N ARG A 12 -2.47 3.79 -0.60
CA ARG A 12 -2.04 2.82 0.42
C ARG A 12 -2.71 1.46 0.25
N LEU A 13 -4.03 1.47 0.07
CA LEU A 13 -4.83 0.28 -0.17
C LEU A 13 -4.41 -0.45 -1.45
N SER A 14 -4.15 0.29 -2.52
CA SER A 14 -3.70 -0.29 -3.80
C SER A 14 -2.36 -1.01 -3.65
N VAL A 15 -1.38 -0.38 -2.97
CA VAL A 15 -0.07 -1.01 -2.74
C VAL A 15 -0.20 -2.25 -1.85
N LEU A 16 -1.04 -2.21 -0.81
CA LEU A 16 -1.29 -3.40 0.03
C LEU A 16 -1.97 -4.53 -0.74
N GLN A 17 -2.93 -4.20 -1.63
CA GLN A 17 -3.54 -5.18 -2.52
C GLN A 17 -2.51 -5.79 -3.48
N GLU A 18 -1.60 -4.99 -4.04
CA GLU A 18 -0.55 -5.49 -4.93
C GLU A 18 0.42 -6.46 -4.21
N ILE A 19 0.68 -6.28 -2.90
CA ILE A 19 1.45 -7.25 -2.09
C ILE A 19 0.66 -8.54 -1.89
N CYS A 20 -0.63 -8.45 -1.54
CA CYS A 20 -1.50 -9.62 -1.38
C CYS A 20 -1.62 -10.42 -2.68
N ASP A 21 -1.70 -9.73 -3.81
CA ASP A 21 -1.69 -10.32 -5.16
C ASP A 21 -0.30 -10.83 -5.59
N GLN A 22 0.72 -10.72 -4.72
CA GLN A 22 2.12 -11.06 -4.97
C GLN A 22 2.71 -10.37 -6.21
N ARG A 23 2.12 -9.25 -6.64
CA ARG A 23 2.58 -8.45 -7.79
C ARG A 23 3.81 -7.62 -7.46
N ILE A 24 3.95 -7.23 -6.20
CA ILE A 24 5.12 -6.50 -5.69
C ILE A 24 5.64 -7.15 -4.42
N THR A 25 6.94 -7.07 -4.21
CA THR A 25 7.56 -7.55 -2.97
C THR A 25 7.36 -6.55 -1.82
N GLN A 26 7.45 -7.03 -0.58
CA GLN A 26 7.40 -6.16 0.62
C GLN A 26 8.42 -5.01 0.53
N SER A 27 9.60 -5.27 -0.04
CA SER A 27 10.62 -4.24 -0.32
C SER A 27 10.14 -3.14 -1.27
N GLN A 28 9.47 -3.50 -2.37
CA GLN A 28 8.91 -2.53 -3.30
C GLN A 28 7.76 -1.75 -2.68
N ALA A 29 6.89 -2.42 -1.94
CA ALA A 29 5.81 -1.75 -1.24
C ALA A 29 6.34 -0.78 -0.16
N ALA A 30 7.45 -1.09 0.51
CA ALA A 30 8.06 -0.22 1.52
C ALA A 30 8.52 1.10 0.88
N GLN A 31 9.13 0.99 -0.30
CA GLN A 31 9.52 2.15 -1.09
C GLN A 31 8.31 2.96 -1.57
N LEU A 32 7.24 2.31 -2.03
CA LEU A 32 6.02 2.96 -2.51
C LEU A 32 5.23 3.66 -1.40
N LEU A 33 5.22 3.06 -0.20
CA LEU A 33 4.53 3.58 0.98
C LEU A 33 5.41 4.51 1.81
N HIS A 34 6.70 4.65 1.46
CA HIS A 34 7.72 5.37 2.22
C HIS A 34 7.77 4.94 3.70
N ILE A 35 7.61 3.64 3.95
CA ILE A 35 7.70 3.03 5.28
C ILE A 35 8.76 1.94 5.28
N SER A 36 9.20 1.50 6.46
CA SER A 36 10.13 0.38 6.54
C SER A 36 9.46 -0.93 6.13
N GLU A 37 10.20 -1.86 5.52
CA GLU A 37 9.70 -3.22 5.23
C GLU A 37 9.13 -3.92 6.47
N ARG A 38 9.70 -3.65 7.65
CA ARG A 38 9.22 -4.18 8.93
C ARG A 38 7.85 -3.62 9.37
N GLN A 39 7.36 -2.57 8.71
CA GLN A 39 6.08 -1.91 8.99
C GLN A 39 5.00 -2.24 7.95
N ILE A 40 5.34 -3.06 6.96
CA ILE A 40 4.41 -3.64 5.97
C ILE A 40 3.82 -4.91 6.53
#